data_AF-A0A7J3DP64-F1
#
_entry.id   AF-A0A7J3DP64-F1
#
_cell.length_a   1.000
_cell.length_b   1.000
_cell.length_c   1.000
_cell.angle_alpha   90.00
_cell.angle_beta   90.00
_cell.angle_gamma   90.00
#
_symmetry.space_group_name_H-M   'P 1'
#
loop_
_entity.id
_entity.type
_entity.pdbx_description
1 polymer ?
#
loop_
_entity_poly.entity_id
_entity_poly.type
_entity_poly.pdbx_seq_one_letter_code
_entity_poly.pdbx_strand_id
1 'polypeptide(L)' 'QMVGEENKKYRRLIETVKKEKGLGIILNTSFNIHGEPIVCSPSDAINTMLKTKTRYLAIGDFLVELKER' A
#
# COMPACT_ATOMS: atom_id res chain seq x y z
N GLN A 1 -5.05 -10.47 9.06
CA GLN A 1 -6.41 -9.88 8.96
C GLN A 1 -7.19 -10.64 7.89
N MET A 2 -8.44 -11.02 8.16
CA MET A 2 -9.36 -11.48 7.11
C MET A 2 -10.08 -10.27 6.53
N VAL A 3 -10.25 -10.21 5.21
CA VAL A 3 -10.87 -9.07 4.51
C VAL A 3 -12.19 -9.54 3.91
N GLY A 4 -13.28 -8.95 4.37
CA GLY A 4 -14.63 -9.21 3.88
C GLY A 4 -15.10 -8.13 2.90
N GLU A 5 -16.40 -7.82 2.95
CA GLU A 5 -17.02 -6.81 2.10
C GLU A 5 -16.78 -5.37 2.56
N GLU A 6 -16.20 -5.16 3.74
CA GLU A 6 -15.92 -3.84 4.32
C GLU A 6 -14.88 -3.05 3.53
N ASN A 7 -14.03 -3.73 2.75
CA ASN A 7 -13.03 -3.09 1.89
C ASN A 7 -12.91 -3.80 0.54
N LYS A 8 -13.90 -3.57 -0.33
CA LYS A 8 -13.98 -4.18 -1.67
C LYS A 8 -12.73 -3.95 -2.52
N LYS A 9 -12.11 -2.75 -2.45
CA LYS A 9 -10.88 -2.44 -3.20
C LYS A 9 -9.72 -3.34 -2.73
N TYR A 10 -9.53 -3.47 -1.42
CA TYR A 10 -8.47 -4.31 -0.85
C TYR A 10 -8.75 -5.82 -1.03
N ARG A 11 -10.01 -6.25 -0.93
CA ARG A 11 -10.42 -7.62 -1.24
C ARG A 11 -10.09 -8.00 -2.69
N ARG A 12 -10.43 -7.14 -3.66
CA ARG A 12 -10.11 -7.35 -5.07
C ARG A 12 -8.61 -7.46 -5.33
N LEU A 13 -7.79 -6.68 -4.61
CA LEU A 13 -6.33 -6.79 -4.68
C LEU A 13 -5.87 -8.20 -4.25
N ILE A 14 -6.33 -8.68 -3.10
CA ILE A 14 -5.96 -10.00 -2.57
C ILE A 14 -6.44 -11.14 -3.48
N GLU A 15 -7.64 -11.04 -4.03
CA GLU A 15 -8.17 -12.02 -5.01
C GLU A 15 -7.34 -12.05 -6.29
N THR A 16 -6.87 -10.89 -6.76
CA THR A 16 -5.97 -10.80 -7.91
C THR A 16 -4.63 -11.46 -7.61
N VAL A 17 -4.05 -11.21 -6.43
CA VAL A 17 -2.82 -11.89 -5.97
C VAL A 17 -3.03 -13.41 -5.91
N LYS A 18 -4.17 -13.89 -5.40
CA LYS A 18 -4.52 -15.33 -5.39
C LYS A 18 -4.56 -15.91 -6.79
N LYS A 19 -5.18 -15.21 -7.75
CA LYS A 19 -5.28 -15.66 -9.14
C LYS A 19 -3.89 -15.79 -9.79
N GLU A 20 -2.98 -14.86 -9.51
CA GLU A 20 -1.65 -14.83 -10.13
C GLU A 20 -0.60 -15.70 -9.41
N LYS A 21 -0.71 -15.85 -8.08
CA LYS A 21 0.32 -16.49 -7.23
C LYS A 21 -0.16 -17.79 -6.56
N GLY A 22 -1.42 -18.16 -6.73
CA GLY A 22 -2.05 -19.34 -6.10
C GLY A 22 -2.49 -19.13 -4.65
N LEU A 23 -1.91 -18.15 -3.94
CA LEU A 23 -2.24 -17.80 -2.56
C LEU A 23 -2.72 -16.36 -2.44
N GLY A 24 -3.83 -16.14 -1.74
CA GLY A 24 -4.41 -14.80 -1.50
C GLY A 24 -3.92 -14.20 -0.20
N ILE A 25 -2.60 -14.05 -0.04
CA ILE A 25 -1.99 -13.55 1.19
C ILE A 25 -0.95 -12.48 0.82
N ILE A 26 -0.97 -11.37 1.55
CA ILE A 26 0.02 -10.29 1.46
C ILE A 26 0.43 -9.85 2.86
N LEU A 27 1.65 -9.32 2.98
CA LEU A 27 2.10 -8.67 4.20
C LEU A 27 1.46 -7.28 4.29
N ASN A 28 0.71 -7.03 5.36
CA ASN A 28 0.12 -5.74 5.68
C ASN A 28 0.79 -5.20 6.94
N THR A 29 1.50 -4.09 6.84
CA THR A 29 2.17 -3.42 7.96
C THR A 29 1.81 -1.95 7.97
N SER A 30 2.02 -1.27 9.10
CA SER A 30 1.78 0.16 9.21
C SER A 30 2.58 0.93 8.16
N PHE A 31 1.92 1.88 7.49
CA PHE A 31 2.59 2.78 6.57
C PHE A 31 3.07 4.01 7.34
N ASN A 32 4.29 3.91 7.87
CA ASN A 32 4.99 4.93 8.63
C ASN A 32 6.50 4.64 8.65
N ILE A 33 7.27 5.54 9.26
CA ILE A 33 8.67 5.31 9.64
C ILE A 33 8.72 5.01 11.13
N HIS A 34 9.69 4.23 11.57
CA HIS A 34 9.85 3.93 12.99
C HIS A 34 9.97 5.22 13.81
N GLY A 35 9.08 5.39 14.79
CA GLY A 35 8.99 6.61 15.60
C GLY A 35 8.04 7.69 15.06
N GLU A 36 7.50 7.53 13.84
CA GLU A 36 6.48 8.42 13.26
C GLU A 36 5.07 7.78 13.34
N PRO A 37 3.99 8.58 13.46
CA PRO A 37 2.62 8.08 13.38
C PRO A 37 2.29 7.53 11.98
N ILE A 38 1.19 6.79 11.87
CA ILE A 38 0.64 6.36 10.58
C ILE A 38 0.23 7.60 9.77
N VAL A 39 0.49 7.56 8.46
CA VAL A 39 0.15 8.65 7.53
C VAL A 39 -1.35 8.98 7.55
N CYS A 40 -1.70 10.27 7.54
CA CYS A 40 -3.09 10.74 7.57
C CYS A 40 -3.44 11.72 6.44
N SER A 41 -2.46 12.16 5.65
CA SER A 41 -2.67 13.03 4.49
C SER A 41 -1.89 12.52 3.25
N PRO A 42 -2.30 12.93 2.03
CA PRO A 42 -1.50 12.64 0.83
C PRO A 42 -0.06 13.15 0.91
N SER A 43 0.14 14.31 1.54
CA SER A 43 1.47 14.87 1.77
C SER A 43 2.32 13.97 2.67
N ASP A 44 1.74 13.41 3.73
CA ASP A 44 2.44 12.46 4.60
C ASP A 44 2.85 11.20 3.82
N ALA A 45 1.94 10.63 3.04
CA ALA A 45 2.20 9.43 2.23
C ALA A 45 3.35 9.65 1.23
N ILE A 46 3.39 10.81 0.56
CA ILE A 46 4.47 11.17 -0.36
C ILE A 46 5.79 11.37 0.39
N ASN A 47 5.77 12.10 1.52
CA ASN A 47 6.96 12.31 2.34
C ASN A 47 7.53 10.99 2.87
N THR A 48 6.67 10.09 3.36
CA THR A 48 7.07 8.74 3.81
C THR A 48 7.67 7.96 2.65
N MET A 49 7.02 7.90 1.49
CA MET A 49 7.54 7.21 0.28
C MET A 49 8.95 7.68 -0.11
N LEU A 50 9.19 9.00 -0.10
CA LEU A 50 10.49 9.58 -0.44
C LEU A 50 11.58 9.21 0.57
N LYS A 51 11.25 9.22 1.87
CA LYS A 51 12.18 8.86 2.95
C LYS A 51 12.49 7.35 2.97
N THR A 52 11.48 6.50 2.78
CA THR A 52 11.64 5.03 2.80
C THR A 52 12.15 4.48 1.47
N LYS A 53 12.19 5.30 0.42
CA LYS A 53 12.47 4.90 -0.97
C LYS A 53 11.52 3.79 -1.44
N THR A 54 10.26 3.83 -0.99
CA THR A 54 9.24 2.91 -1.47
C THR A 54 9.02 3.16 -2.96
N ARG A 55 9.16 2.11 -3.78
CA ARG A 55 9.12 2.25 -5.24
C ARG A 55 7.76 2.70 -5.78
N TYR A 56 6.68 2.13 -5.24
CA TYR A 56 5.32 2.39 -5.72
C TYR A 56 4.41 2.82 -4.57
N LEU A 57 3.58 3.83 -4.83
CA LEU A 57 2.51 4.27 -3.95
C LEU A 57 1.21 4.33 -4.74
N ALA A 58 0.24 3.50 -4.34
CA ALA A 58 -1.15 3.63 -4.79
C ALA A 58 -1.88 4.57 -3.82
N ILE A 59 -2.36 5.72 -4.32
CA ILE A 59 -3.06 6.73 -3.51
C ILE A 59 -4.27 7.27 -4.27
N GLY A 60 -5.47 7.08 -3.70
CA GLY A 60 -6.71 7.36 -4.42
C GLY A 60 -6.81 6.51 -5.69
N ASP A 61 -6.97 7.17 -6.83
CA ASP A 61 -7.01 6.53 -8.16
C ASP A 61 -5.71 6.74 -8.95
N PHE A 62 -4.61 7.08 -8.26
CA PHE A 62 -3.29 7.29 -8.85
C PHE A 62 -2.30 6.20 -8.41
N LEU A 63 -1.39 5.85 -9.33
CA LEU A 63 -0.19 5.07 -9.05
C LEU A 63 1.03 5.95 -9.27
N VAL A 64 1.79 6.19 -8.20
CA VAL A 64 3.03 6.96 -8.22
C VAL A 64 4.20 6.00 -8.24
N GLU A 65 5.15 6.21 -9.15
CA GLU A 65 6.43 5.49 -9.21
C GLU A 65 7.57 6.44 -8.86
N LEU A 66 8.40 6.06 -7.88
CA LEU A 66 9.65 6.75 -7.61
C LEU A 66 10.65 6.41 -8.71
N LYS A 67 10.95 7.38 -9.59
CA LYS A 67 11.98 7.22 -10.60
C LYS A 67 13.36 7.42 -9.98
N GLU A 68 14.20 6.40 -10.04
CA GLU A 68 15.64 6.56 -9.81
C GLU A 68 16.22 7.37 -10.99
N ARG A 69 17.10 8.32 -10.68
CA ARG A 69 17.84 9.09 -11.69
C ARG A 69 19.04 8.31 -12.19
#